data_AF-A0A800GK74-F1
#
_entry.id   AF-A0A800GK74-F1
#
_cell.length_a   1.000
_cell.length_b   1.000
_cell.length_c   1.000
_cell.angle_alpha   90.00
_cell.angle_beta   90.00
_cell.angle_gamma   90.00
#
_symmetry.space_group_name_H-M   'P 1'
#
loop_
_entity.id
_entity.type
_entity.pdbx_description
1 polymer ?
#
loop_
_entity_poly.entity_id
_entity_poly.type
_entity_poly.pdbx_seq_one_letter_code
_entity_poly.pdbx_strand_id
1 'polypeptide(L)' 'GFWLKRNEQGKFMGWRSYQFEFTSTGEERYHGKVIMLGRQVINIQLDAYRI' A
#
# COMPACT_ATOMS: atom_id res chain seq x y z
N GLY A 1 -13.87 -3.68 -1.97
CA GLY A 1 -14.78 -2.53 -2.16
C GLY A 1 -14.00 -1.33 -2.63
N PHE A 2 -14.58 -0.51 -3.50
CA PHE A 2 -14.01 0.79 -3.86
C PHE A 2 -14.39 1.81 -2.78
N TRP A 3 -13.41 2.53 -2.26
CA TRP A 3 -13.62 3.52 -1.20
C TRP A 3 -13.23 4.90 -1.72
N LEU A 4 -13.93 5.95 -1.28
CA LEU A 4 -13.60 7.34 -1.57
C LEU A 4 -13.20 8.05 -0.28
N LYS A 5 -12.13 8.86 -0.33
CA LYS A 5 -11.68 9.69 0.79
C LYS A 5 -11.23 11.06 0.28
N ARG A 6 -11.38 12.11 1.08
CA ARG A 6 -10.88 13.45 0.73
C ARG A 6 -9.36 13.53 0.92
N ASN A 7 -8.67 14.17 -0.01
CA ASN A 7 -7.26 14.54 0.16
C ASN A 7 -7.11 15.81 1.03
N GLU A 8 -5.88 16.25 1.25
CA GLU A 8 -5.56 17.45 2.05
C GLU A 8 -6.19 18.75 1.49
N GLN A 9 -6.48 18.78 0.19
CA GLN A 9 -7.18 19.88 -0.48
C GLN A 9 -8.71 19.73 -0.44
N GLY A 10 -9.23 18.75 0.29
CA GLY A 10 -10.67 18.48 0.42
C GLY A 10 -11.32 17.80 -0.80
N LYS A 11 -10.56 17.40 -1.83
CA LYS A 11 -11.10 16.74 -3.04
C LYS A 11 -11.27 15.25 -2.83
N PHE A 12 -12.37 14.68 -3.32
CA PHE A 12 -12.57 13.22 -3.29
C PHE A 12 -11.57 12.51 -4.20
N MET A 13 -10.97 11.46 -3.66
CA MET A 13 -10.00 10.62 -4.33
C MET A 13 -10.34 9.15 -4.09
N GLY A 14 -10.05 8.31 -5.08
CA GLY A 14 -10.13 6.86 -4.93
C GLY A 14 -9.13 6.37 -3.90
N TRP A 15 -9.61 5.72 -2.86
CA TRP A 15 -8.79 5.00 -1.89
C TRP A 15 -8.64 3.55 -2.35
N ARG A 16 -7.40 3.07 -2.41
CA ARG A 16 -7.06 1.75 -2.97
C ARG A 16 -6.03 1.07 -2.08
N SER A 17 -6.22 -0.22 -1.86
CA SER A 17 -5.33 -1.09 -1.11
C SER A 17 -4.89 -2.22 -2.03
N TYR A 18 -3.59 -2.36 -2.23
CA TYR A 18 -3.02 -3.43 -3.04
C TYR A 18 -2.09 -4.27 -2.18
N GLN A 19 -2.27 -5.58 -2.25
CA GLN A 19 -1.32 -6.54 -1.71
C GLN A 19 -0.29 -6.89 -2.79
N PHE A 20 0.94 -7.11 -2.39
CA PHE A 20 2.01 -7.56 -3.25
C PHE A 20 2.93 -8.53 -2.49
N GLU A 21 3.69 -9.31 -3.24
CA GLU A 21 4.76 -10.15 -2.72
C GLU A 21 6.09 -9.60 -3.22
N PHE A 22 7.12 -9.68 -2.38
CA PHE A 22 8.48 -9.29 -2.75
C PHE A 22 9.50 -10.24 -2.12
N THR A 23 10.69 -10.33 -2.69
CA THR A 23 11.79 -11.15 -2.17
C THR A 23 13.04 -10.28 -2.04
N SER A 24 13.68 -10.25 -0.88
CA SER A 24 14.91 -9.47 -0.69
C SER A 24 16.14 -10.14 -1.33
N THR A 25 16.23 -11.47 -1.25
CA THR A 25 17.35 -12.28 -1.77
C THR A 25 16.92 -13.39 -2.74
N GLY A 26 15.60 -13.51 -2.99
CA GLY A 26 15.03 -14.58 -3.84
C GLY A 26 14.64 -15.86 -3.10
N GLU A 27 15.03 -16.01 -1.83
CA GLU A 27 14.76 -17.23 -1.05
C GLU A 27 13.43 -17.18 -0.29
N GLU A 28 13.07 -16.02 0.27
CA GLU A 28 11.84 -15.85 1.05
C GLU A 28 10.93 -14.79 0.42
N ARG A 29 9.64 -15.13 0.28
CA ARG A 29 8.59 -14.22 -0.17
C ARG A 29 7.96 -13.54 1.03
N TYR A 30 8.11 -12.22 1.10
CA TYR A 30 7.46 -11.36 2.07
C TYR A 30 6.20 -10.78 1.47
N HIS A 31 5.17 -10.59 2.29
CA HIS A 31 4.00 -9.85 1.87
C HIS A 31 4.16 -8.37 2.18
N GLY A 32 3.63 -7.56 1.27
CA GLY A 32 3.53 -6.13 1.42
C GLY A 32 2.13 -5.65 1.06
N LYS A 33 1.80 -4.48 1.58
CA LYS A 33 0.57 -3.77 1.25
C LYS A 33 0.87 -2.30 1.03
N VAL A 34 0.37 -1.77 -0.07
CA VAL A 34 0.41 -0.33 -0.36
C VAL A 34 -0.99 0.26 -0.31
N ILE A 35 -1.13 1.39 0.38
CA ILE A 35 -2.35 2.18 0.46
C ILE A 35 -2.17 3.45 -0.35
N MET A 36 -3.09 3.66 -1.30
CA MET A 36 -3.10 4.80 -2.20
C MET A 36 -4.32 5.68 -1.96
N LEU A 37 -4.15 6.99 -2.11
CA LEU A 37 -5.24 7.97 -2.25
C LEU A 37 -5.06 8.73 -3.56
N GLY A 38 -5.95 8.49 -4.53
CA GLY A 38 -5.73 8.96 -5.89
C GLY A 38 -4.45 8.36 -6.45
N ARG A 39 -3.53 9.19 -6.93
CA ARG A 39 -2.22 8.77 -7.48
C ARG A 39 -1.09 8.76 -6.43
N GLN A 40 -1.40 9.10 -5.17
CA GLN A 40 -0.41 9.25 -4.12
C GLN A 40 -0.35 8.00 -3.23
N VAL A 41 0.86 7.54 -2.92
CA VAL A 41 1.11 6.55 -1.85
C VAL A 41 0.97 7.25 -0.51
N ILE A 42 0.11 6.73 0.37
CA ILE A 42 -0.10 7.28 1.71
C ILE A 42 0.37 6.34 2.83
N ASN A 43 0.56 5.05 2.54
CA ASN A 43 1.13 4.09 3.48
C ASN A 43 1.71 2.88 2.75
N ILE A 44 2.80 2.33 3.29
CA ILE A 44 3.38 1.04 2.90
C ILE A 44 3.57 0.22 4.17
N GLN A 45 3.07 -1.00 4.15
CA GLN A 45 3.25 -1.99 5.21
C GLN A 45 3.99 -3.18 4.62
N LEU A 46 5.05 -3.60 5.30
CA LEU A 46 5.84 -4.78 4.93
C LEU A 46 5.84 -5.72 6.13
N ASP A 47 5.84 -7.02 5.86
CA ASP A 47 6.10 -8.00 6.93
C ASP A 47 7.44 -7.72 7.59
N ALA A 48 7.50 -7.91 8.91
CA ALA A 48 8.72 -7.72 9.66
C ALA A 48 9.76 -8.77 9.25
N TYR A 49 10.85 -8.33 8.63
CA TYR A 49 12.02 -9.18 8.40
C TYR A 49 12.63 -9.54 9.76
N ARG A 50 12.70 -10.83 10.09
CA ARG A 50 13.44 -11.31 11.25
C ARG A 50 14.92 -11.37 10.86
N ILE A 51 15.73 -10.53 11.51
CA ILE A 51 17.20 -10.47 11.41
C ILE A 51 17.85 -11.47 12.38
#